data_AF-A0A7J9WB34-F1
#
_entry.id   AF-A0A7J9WB34-F1
#
_cell.length_a   1.000
_cell.length_b   1.000
_cell.length_c   1.000
_cell.angle_alpha   90.00
_cell.angle_beta   90.00
_cell.angle_gamma   90.00
#
_symmetry.space_group_name_H-M   'P 1'
#
loop_
_entity.id
_entity.type
_entity.pdbx_description
1 polymer ?
#
loop_
_entity_poly.entity_id
_entity_poly.type
_entity_poly.pdbx_seq_one_letter_code
_entity_poly.pdbx_strand_id
1 'polypeptide(L)'
;MRITAYAATDVGRHREGNEDSMFSGRTVFAVADGMGGHQAGEVASAAALEPIAELDGMTFDDERAATEALRAAIESANSNVVGQAKADPNLSGMGTTLTAVMVRDGRLHLAHVGDSRAYLLRDAERIDQLTTDHTLVEQLVRDGRLSREEIATHPQRSVITRAIGVDATIEVDTFAPLMLQPGDQILLCSDGLTGPVSDEQLTELLVSEPDGDDAVRQLIQAANDAGGPDNITVVLLRVEDDGEDAAAPATAPGGETPVGGTAPAAVDVPPKSIQIRTRPESDQHQDWARDMGRYADRQGVEGTGPERRGRGRRILGMLTGMLIILGILVGGGYLLLSRAYFIGEAEGTVRIFNGLPETVAGVELYREVDDSGLPVDTLPAHLQERVRDGITVQSVSDAERIIDGYRSESEDSQTQAGSGRQPPESTPAP
;
A
#
# COMPACT_ATOMS: atom_id res chain seq x y z
N MET A 1 1.61 -35.46 17.46
CA MET A 1 0.84 -34.38 16.86
C MET A 1 1.03 -34.45 15.36
N ARG A 2 -0.06 -34.47 14.59
CA ARG A 2 -0.04 -34.54 13.12
C ARG A 2 -0.31 -33.15 12.56
N ILE A 3 0.40 -32.78 11.50
CA ILE A 3 0.17 -31.51 10.81
C ILE A 3 -0.22 -31.82 9.38
N THR A 4 -1.35 -31.27 8.96
CA THR A 4 -1.81 -31.36 7.56
C THR A 4 -1.77 -29.95 6.97
N ALA A 5 -1.16 -29.82 5.80
CA ALA A 5 -1.03 -28.56 5.09
C ALA A 5 -1.95 -28.55 3.87
N TYR A 6 -2.62 -27.42 3.66
CA TYR A 6 -3.48 -27.12 2.52
C TYR A 6 -3.00 -25.81 1.93
N ALA A 7 -2.92 -25.71 0.61
CA ALA A 7 -2.33 -24.54 -0.01
C ALA A 7 -2.92 -24.30 -1.39
N ALA A 8 -3.15 -23.04 -1.72
CA ALA A 8 -3.59 -22.64 -3.05
C ALA A 8 -3.18 -21.20 -3.35
N THR A 9 -3.13 -20.89 -4.63
CA THR A 9 -2.86 -19.54 -5.15
C THR A 9 -3.79 -19.25 -6.33
N ASP A 10 -4.20 -18.01 -6.48
CA ASP A 10 -5.09 -17.52 -7.53
C ASP A 10 -4.62 -16.16 -8.04
N VAL A 11 -4.77 -15.91 -9.34
CA VAL A 11 -4.36 -14.64 -9.98
C VAL A 11 -5.19 -13.46 -9.46
N GLY A 12 -6.38 -13.69 -8.93
CA GLY A 12 -7.35 -12.65 -8.64
C GLY A 12 -8.14 -12.24 -9.89
N ARG A 13 -8.88 -11.13 -9.79
CA ARG A 13 -9.74 -10.63 -10.89
C ARG A 13 -9.10 -9.50 -11.69
N HIS A 14 -8.15 -8.78 -11.10
CA HIS A 14 -7.62 -7.54 -11.67
C HIS A 14 -6.18 -7.64 -12.21
N ARG A 15 -5.49 -8.76 -11.95
CA ARG A 15 -4.12 -9.00 -12.43
C ARG A 15 -4.13 -9.90 -13.68
N GLU A 16 -3.12 -9.75 -14.54
CA GLU A 16 -2.95 -10.58 -15.75
C GLU A 16 -2.07 -11.82 -15.51
N GLY A 17 -1.27 -11.81 -14.45
CA GLY A 17 -0.35 -12.87 -14.06
C GLY A 17 -0.26 -13.00 -12.55
N ASN A 18 0.38 -14.07 -12.09
CA ASN A 18 0.59 -14.34 -10.68
C ASN A 18 2.06 -14.10 -10.31
N GLU A 19 2.30 -13.07 -9.49
CA GLU A 19 3.61 -12.75 -8.94
C GLU A 19 3.81 -13.33 -7.54
N ASP A 20 2.78 -13.92 -6.94
CA ASP A 20 2.90 -14.66 -5.70
C ASP A 20 3.54 -16.04 -5.92
N SER A 21 4.29 -16.48 -4.91
CA SER A 21 4.80 -17.84 -4.80
C SER A 21 4.57 -18.39 -3.39
N MET A 22 4.46 -19.72 -3.29
CA MET A 22 4.38 -20.41 -2.01
C MET A 22 5.23 -21.68 -1.99
N PHE A 23 5.70 -22.04 -0.79
CA PHE A 23 6.34 -23.32 -0.53
C PHE A 23 5.54 -24.07 0.55
N SER A 24 5.18 -25.32 0.27
CA SER A 24 4.52 -26.21 1.22
C SER A 24 5.30 -27.52 1.33
N GLY A 25 6.25 -27.55 2.25
CA GLY A 25 7.14 -28.67 2.49
C GLY A 25 6.61 -29.67 3.51
N ARG A 26 7.54 -30.48 4.04
CA ARG A 26 7.30 -31.42 5.13
C ARG A 26 7.32 -30.76 6.50
N THR A 27 8.20 -29.79 6.72
CA THR A 27 8.40 -29.10 7.99
C THR A 27 8.47 -27.59 7.82
N VAL A 28 8.61 -27.08 6.60
CA VAL A 28 8.72 -25.65 6.30
C VAL A 28 7.63 -25.23 5.32
N PHE A 29 7.05 -24.06 5.56
CA PHE A 29 5.97 -23.48 4.78
C PHE A 29 6.20 -21.98 4.61
N ALA A 30 5.93 -21.43 3.43
CA ALA A 30 6.17 -20.01 3.18
C ALA A 30 5.25 -19.44 2.10
N VAL A 31 5.02 -18.14 2.19
CA VAL A 31 4.37 -17.30 1.16
C VAL A 31 5.30 -16.13 0.84
N ALA A 32 5.39 -15.80 -0.44
CA ALA A 32 6.16 -14.69 -0.97
C ALA A 32 5.31 -13.95 -2.01
N ASP A 33 5.11 -12.65 -1.82
CA ASP A 33 4.34 -11.77 -2.71
C ASP A 33 5.32 -10.91 -3.51
N GLY A 34 5.42 -11.22 -4.81
CA GLY A 34 6.38 -10.64 -5.71
C GLY A 34 5.96 -9.26 -6.19
N MET A 35 6.89 -8.31 -6.15
CA MET A 35 6.70 -6.97 -6.66
C MET A 35 7.77 -6.60 -7.68
N GLY A 36 7.33 -5.97 -8.77
CA GLY A 36 8.19 -5.53 -9.85
C GLY A 36 7.36 -5.09 -11.05
N GLY A 37 8.01 -4.47 -12.05
CA GLY A 37 7.37 -4.30 -13.36
C GLY A 37 7.62 -5.54 -14.24
N HIS A 38 6.75 -5.83 -15.22
CA HIS A 38 6.88 -7.04 -16.07
C HIS A 38 7.09 -8.32 -15.20
N GLN A 39 7.63 -9.42 -15.74
CA GLN A 39 7.80 -10.70 -15.04
C GLN A 39 8.79 -10.69 -13.85
N ALA A 40 9.21 -9.52 -13.38
CA ALA A 40 10.23 -9.38 -12.35
C ALA A 40 9.73 -9.83 -10.96
N GLY A 41 8.45 -9.60 -10.64
CA GLY A 41 7.86 -10.02 -9.36
C GLY A 41 7.80 -11.55 -9.22
N GLU A 42 7.30 -12.24 -10.25
CA GLU A 42 7.27 -13.71 -10.32
C GLU A 42 8.66 -14.34 -10.10
N VAL A 43 9.69 -13.78 -10.74
CA VAL A 43 11.07 -14.26 -10.59
C VAL A 43 11.59 -14.02 -9.16
N ALA A 44 11.31 -12.85 -8.58
CA ALA A 44 11.74 -12.51 -7.22
C ALA A 44 11.10 -13.42 -6.17
N SER A 45 9.78 -13.61 -6.22
CA SER A 45 9.04 -14.43 -5.25
C SER A 45 9.47 -15.90 -5.33
N ALA A 46 9.64 -16.45 -6.54
CA ALA A 46 10.13 -17.82 -6.73
C ALA A 46 11.57 -18.00 -6.21
N ALA A 47 12.48 -17.08 -6.56
CA ALA A 47 13.88 -17.14 -6.13
C ALA A 47 14.05 -17.00 -4.61
N ALA A 48 13.17 -16.24 -3.95
CA ALA A 48 13.21 -16.06 -2.50
C ALA A 48 12.83 -17.33 -1.72
N LEU A 49 12.08 -18.25 -2.32
CA LEU A 49 11.69 -19.51 -1.67
C LEU A 49 12.78 -20.58 -1.72
N GLU A 50 13.77 -20.49 -2.61
CA GLU A 50 14.79 -21.54 -2.76
C GLU A 50 15.54 -21.84 -1.46
N PRO A 51 16.10 -20.84 -0.74
CA PRO A 51 16.83 -21.10 0.51
C PRO A 51 15.91 -21.60 1.64
N ILE A 52 14.62 -21.25 1.58
CA ILE A 52 13.61 -21.70 2.54
C ILE A 52 13.31 -23.18 2.30
N ALA A 53 13.18 -23.59 1.05
CA ALA A 53 12.97 -24.98 0.66
C ALA A 53 14.12 -25.91 1.08
N GLU A 54 15.36 -25.40 1.09
CA GLU A 54 16.55 -26.16 1.54
C GLU A 54 16.47 -26.58 3.02
N LEU A 55 15.72 -25.84 3.85
CA LEU A 55 15.52 -26.18 5.26
C LEU A 55 14.52 -27.34 5.46
N ASP A 56 13.79 -27.74 4.42
CA ASP A 56 12.71 -28.71 4.56
C ASP A 56 13.22 -30.10 4.96
N GLY A 57 12.68 -30.63 6.06
CA GLY A 57 13.09 -31.91 6.62
C GLY A 57 14.48 -31.92 7.29
N MET A 58 15.15 -30.77 7.41
CA MET A 58 16.38 -30.66 8.19
C MET A 58 16.14 -30.89 9.68
N THR A 59 17.19 -31.35 10.35
CA THR A 59 17.23 -31.49 11.82
C THR A 59 18.14 -30.43 12.40
N PHE A 60 17.75 -29.88 13.55
CA PHE A 60 18.50 -28.86 14.26
C PHE A 60 18.78 -29.35 15.69
N ASP A 61 19.89 -28.89 16.26
CA ASP A 61 20.32 -29.31 17.59
C ASP A 61 19.39 -28.78 18.69
N ASP A 62 18.89 -27.55 18.53
CA ASP A 62 17.97 -26.89 19.45
C ASP A 62 17.04 -25.88 18.75
N GLU A 63 16.10 -25.32 19.51
CA GLU A 63 15.12 -24.34 19.02
C GLU A 63 15.75 -23.04 18.49
N ARG A 64 16.89 -22.65 19.06
CA ARG A 64 17.61 -21.44 18.65
C ARG A 64 18.26 -21.66 17.30
N ALA A 65 18.92 -22.80 17.10
CA ALA A 65 19.52 -23.18 15.84
C ALA A 65 18.47 -23.24 14.71
N ALA A 66 17.27 -23.78 14.97
CA ALA A 66 16.18 -23.79 13.99
C ALA A 66 15.72 -22.36 13.62
N THR A 67 15.56 -21.48 14.61
CA THR A 67 15.15 -20.08 14.39
C THR A 67 16.22 -19.29 13.61
N GLU A 68 17.49 -19.45 13.99
CA GLU A 68 18.62 -18.81 13.30
C GLU A 68 18.78 -19.33 11.87
N ALA A 69 18.54 -20.63 11.63
CA ALA A 69 18.56 -21.18 10.28
C ALA A 69 17.46 -20.57 9.40
N LEU A 70 16.24 -20.41 9.93
CA LEU A 70 15.14 -19.77 9.22
C LEU A 70 15.46 -18.29 8.91
N ARG A 71 16.02 -17.56 9.89
CA ARG A 71 16.51 -16.19 9.71
C ARG A 71 17.58 -16.10 8.61
N ALA A 72 18.59 -16.94 8.69
CA ALA A 72 19.70 -16.98 7.73
C ALA A 72 19.23 -17.35 6.32
N ALA A 73 18.22 -18.22 6.19
CA ALA A 73 17.63 -18.53 4.89
C ALA A 73 16.93 -17.32 4.26
N ILE A 74 16.22 -16.49 5.05
CA ILE A 74 15.65 -15.22 4.54
C ILE A 74 16.76 -14.23 4.14
N GLU A 75 17.85 -14.12 4.91
CA GLU A 75 18.99 -13.28 4.55
C GLU A 75 19.69 -13.76 3.25
N SER A 76 19.76 -15.09 3.07
CA SER A 76 20.25 -15.72 1.85
C SER A 76 19.32 -15.43 0.66
N ALA A 77 18.01 -15.52 0.87
CA ALA A 77 17.00 -15.16 -0.14
C ALA A 77 17.18 -13.72 -0.62
N ASN A 78 17.39 -12.77 0.30
CA ASN A 78 17.71 -11.38 -0.06
C ASN A 78 18.97 -11.28 -0.90
N SER A 79 20.04 -11.97 -0.51
CA SER A 79 21.30 -11.96 -1.25
C SER A 79 21.14 -12.54 -2.67
N ASN A 80 20.33 -13.59 -2.82
CA ASN A 80 20.04 -14.23 -4.11
C ASN A 80 19.26 -13.27 -5.04
N VAL A 81 18.17 -12.69 -4.56
CA VAL A 81 17.33 -11.77 -5.34
C VAL A 81 18.12 -10.51 -5.72
N VAL A 82 18.86 -9.91 -4.78
CA VAL A 82 19.75 -8.77 -5.07
C VAL A 82 20.82 -9.14 -6.11
N GLY A 83 21.37 -10.35 -6.04
CA GLY A 83 22.36 -10.85 -6.99
C GLY A 83 21.80 -10.98 -8.41
N GLN A 84 20.60 -11.55 -8.54
CA GLN A 84 19.91 -11.70 -9.83
C GLN A 84 19.52 -10.34 -10.42
N ALA A 85 18.98 -9.42 -9.61
CA ALA A 85 18.59 -8.07 -10.04
C ALA A 85 19.79 -7.24 -10.55
N LYS A 86 21.00 -7.52 -10.03
CA LYS A 86 22.25 -6.91 -10.51
C LYS A 86 22.79 -7.56 -11.78
N ALA A 87 22.50 -8.84 -12.00
CA ALA A 87 23.01 -9.61 -13.13
C ALA A 87 22.19 -9.37 -14.41
N ASP A 88 20.88 -9.16 -14.28
CA ASP A 88 19.98 -8.90 -15.40
C ASP A 88 19.27 -7.55 -15.25
N PRO A 89 19.54 -6.56 -16.14
CA PRO A 89 18.84 -5.28 -16.13
C PRO A 89 17.32 -5.37 -16.29
N ASN A 90 16.79 -6.45 -16.87
CA ASN A 90 15.34 -6.65 -17.00
C ASN A 90 14.67 -7.01 -15.67
N LEU A 91 15.46 -7.45 -14.67
CA LEU A 91 15.03 -7.75 -13.31
C LEU A 91 15.34 -6.60 -12.34
N SER A 92 15.71 -5.43 -12.85
CA SER A 92 16.05 -4.28 -12.02
C SER A 92 14.83 -3.82 -11.23
N GLY A 93 15.01 -3.67 -9.91
CA GLY A 93 13.95 -3.24 -9.00
C GLY A 93 12.97 -4.34 -8.60
N MET A 94 13.25 -5.60 -8.95
CA MET A 94 12.46 -6.72 -8.45
C MET A 94 12.62 -6.86 -6.93
N GLY A 95 11.55 -7.25 -6.27
CA GLY A 95 11.55 -7.60 -4.86
C GLY A 95 10.37 -8.48 -4.51
N THR A 96 10.32 -8.92 -3.27
CA THR A 96 9.21 -9.75 -2.79
C THR A 96 9.07 -9.63 -1.29
N THR A 97 7.89 -9.89 -0.75
CA THR A 97 7.74 -10.25 0.66
C THR A 97 8.24 -11.67 0.88
N LEU A 98 8.44 -12.07 2.14
CA LEU A 98 8.66 -13.46 2.52
C LEU A 98 8.22 -13.68 3.97
N THR A 99 7.19 -14.50 4.15
CA THR A 99 6.72 -14.98 5.45
C THR A 99 6.86 -16.49 5.49
N ALA A 100 7.68 -17.00 6.40
CA ALA A 100 8.00 -18.42 6.48
C ALA A 100 7.83 -18.95 7.91
N VAL A 101 7.25 -20.15 8.02
CA VAL A 101 7.18 -20.91 9.26
C VAL A 101 7.88 -22.25 9.13
N MET A 102 8.47 -22.70 10.24
CA MET A 102 9.00 -24.05 10.38
C MET A 102 8.36 -24.71 11.60
N VAL A 103 7.88 -25.95 11.43
CA VAL A 103 7.41 -26.75 12.56
C VAL A 103 8.45 -27.77 12.96
N ARG A 104 8.92 -27.66 14.20
CA ARG A 104 9.95 -28.53 14.76
C ARG A 104 9.63 -28.86 16.21
N ASP A 105 9.67 -30.15 16.55
CA ASP A 105 9.49 -30.64 17.93
C ASP A 105 8.24 -30.06 18.64
N GLY A 106 7.14 -29.90 17.90
CA GLY A 106 5.87 -29.36 18.40
C GLY A 106 5.83 -27.83 18.50
N ARG A 107 6.85 -27.13 18.00
CA ARG A 107 6.97 -25.67 18.03
C ARG A 107 6.92 -25.08 16.63
N LEU A 108 6.26 -23.92 16.51
CA LEU A 108 6.23 -23.07 15.34
C LEU A 108 7.31 -22.00 15.46
N HIS A 109 8.26 -22.03 14.55
CA HIS A 109 9.23 -20.95 14.32
C HIS A 109 8.70 -20.08 13.19
N LEU A 110 8.83 -18.76 13.30
CA LEU A 110 8.34 -17.79 12.32
C LEU A 110 9.44 -16.78 12.02
N ALA A 111 9.64 -16.50 10.74
CA ALA A 111 10.47 -15.41 10.25
C ALA A 111 9.74 -14.64 9.13
N HIS A 112 9.86 -13.32 9.12
CA HIS A 112 8.99 -12.47 8.32
C HIS A 112 9.69 -11.21 7.79
N VAL A 113 9.42 -10.89 6.54
CA VAL A 113 9.74 -9.62 5.87
C VAL A 113 8.61 -9.24 4.91
N GLY A 114 7.99 -8.08 5.10
CA GLY A 114 7.01 -7.52 4.17
C GLY A 114 5.66 -7.32 4.85
N ASP A 115 4.57 -7.46 4.13
CA ASP A 115 3.20 -7.29 4.61
C ASP A 115 2.30 -8.50 4.36
N SER A 116 2.82 -9.58 3.76
CA SER A 116 2.20 -10.91 3.86
C SER A 116 2.14 -11.37 5.31
N ARG A 117 1.07 -12.05 5.71
CA ARG A 117 0.77 -12.27 7.12
C ARG A 117 0.82 -13.73 7.54
N ALA A 118 1.18 -13.97 8.79
CA ALA A 118 0.96 -15.23 9.47
C ALA A 118 -0.01 -15.03 10.63
N TYR A 119 -0.91 -15.99 10.83
CA TYR A 119 -1.97 -15.96 11.82
C TYR A 119 -2.05 -17.28 12.59
N LEU A 120 -2.53 -17.21 13.83
CA LEU A 120 -2.91 -18.36 14.65
C LEU A 120 -4.40 -18.28 15.00
N LEU A 121 -5.13 -19.33 14.71
CA LEU A 121 -6.46 -19.57 15.27
C LEU A 121 -6.35 -20.71 16.29
N ARG A 122 -6.58 -20.39 17.56
CA ARG A 122 -6.62 -21.33 18.68
C ARG A 122 -8.01 -21.31 19.32
N ASP A 123 -8.46 -22.47 19.79
CA ASP A 123 -9.76 -22.67 20.45
C ASP A 123 -11.00 -22.28 19.60
N ALA A 124 -10.84 -22.10 18.29
CA ALA A 124 -11.90 -21.72 17.35
C ALA A 124 -12.64 -20.41 17.71
N GLU A 125 -11.98 -19.49 18.43
CA GLU A 125 -12.60 -18.23 18.89
C GLU A 125 -12.33 -17.06 17.94
N ARG A 126 -11.05 -16.69 17.80
CA ARG A 126 -10.60 -15.59 16.93
C ARG A 126 -9.24 -15.88 16.36
N ILE A 127 -8.99 -15.37 15.16
CA ILE A 127 -7.68 -15.36 14.58
C ILE A 127 -6.82 -14.25 15.22
N ASP A 128 -5.60 -14.58 15.63
CA ASP A 128 -4.61 -13.62 16.14
C ASP A 128 -3.46 -13.50 15.10
N GLN A 129 -3.20 -12.27 14.61
CA GLN A 129 -2.08 -12.01 13.72
C GLN A 129 -0.75 -12.14 14.47
N LEU A 130 0.15 -12.97 13.95
CA LEU A 130 1.48 -13.21 14.52
C LEU A 130 2.54 -12.23 14.00
N THR A 131 2.41 -11.79 12.75
CA THR A 131 3.34 -10.83 12.11
C THR A 131 2.94 -9.38 12.37
N THR A 132 3.83 -8.45 12.09
CA THR A 132 3.52 -7.02 12.02
C THR A 132 3.93 -6.52 10.65
N ASP A 133 2.98 -5.98 9.88
CA ASP A 133 3.23 -5.55 8.51
C ASP A 133 4.34 -4.50 8.45
N HIS A 134 5.30 -4.71 7.55
CA HIS A 134 6.35 -3.74 7.27
C HIS A 134 5.84 -2.71 6.25
N THR A 135 4.82 -1.95 6.62
CA THR A 135 4.23 -0.88 5.77
C THR A 135 4.44 0.50 6.38
N LEU A 136 4.35 1.53 5.55
CA LEU A 136 4.46 2.93 5.98
C LEU A 136 3.39 3.27 7.03
N VAL A 137 2.16 2.76 6.85
CA VAL A 137 1.05 3.04 7.75
C VAL A 137 1.25 2.38 9.12
N GLU A 138 1.76 1.15 9.17
CA GLU A 138 2.07 0.51 10.45
C GLU A 138 3.23 1.22 11.17
N GLN A 139 4.22 1.73 10.42
CA GLN A 139 5.27 2.58 10.98
C GLN A 139 4.70 3.88 11.56
N LEU A 140 3.79 4.55 10.85
CA LEU A 140 3.14 5.78 11.35
C LEU A 140 2.29 5.53 12.59
N VAL A 141 1.63 4.37 12.69
CA VAL A 141 0.91 3.96 13.91
C VAL A 141 1.87 3.74 15.07
N ARG A 142 2.98 3.03 14.85
CA ARG A 142 4.02 2.80 15.86
C ARG A 142 4.60 4.12 16.38
N ASP A 143 4.76 5.11 15.50
CA ASP A 143 5.25 6.45 15.84
C ASP A 143 4.18 7.34 16.52
N GLY A 144 2.94 6.85 16.70
CA GLY A 144 1.82 7.60 17.26
C GLY A 144 1.32 8.74 16.35
N ARG A 145 1.66 8.69 15.07
CA ARG A 145 1.31 9.70 14.04
C ARG A 145 0.01 9.36 13.31
N LEU A 146 -0.44 8.12 13.41
CA LEU A 146 -1.66 7.58 12.84
C LEU A 146 -2.34 6.68 13.88
N SER A 147 -3.66 6.61 13.89
CA SER A 147 -4.41 5.60 14.65
C SER A 147 -4.65 4.34 13.80
N ARG A 148 -4.86 3.18 14.44
CA ARG A 148 -5.14 1.93 13.72
C ARG A 148 -6.39 2.01 12.84
N GLU A 149 -7.41 2.75 13.29
CA GLU A 149 -8.66 2.96 12.55
C GLU A 149 -8.45 3.71 11.22
N GLU A 150 -7.40 4.54 11.13
CA GLU A 150 -7.09 5.32 9.94
C GLU A 150 -6.33 4.53 8.87
N ILE A 151 -5.73 3.37 9.22
CA ILE A 151 -4.94 2.54 8.29
C ILE A 151 -5.77 2.16 7.04
N ALA A 152 -6.99 1.65 7.25
CA ALA A 152 -7.81 1.04 6.20
C ALA A 152 -8.14 2.01 5.04
N THR A 153 -8.23 3.31 5.35
CA THR A 153 -8.57 4.35 4.36
C THR A 153 -7.36 5.15 3.87
N HIS A 154 -6.16 4.86 4.40
CA HIS A 154 -4.98 5.62 4.07
C HIS A 154 -4.55 5.39 2.61
N PRO A 155 -4.24 6.45 1.84
CA PRO A 155 -3.88 6.33 0.41
C PRO A 155 -2.57 5.56 0.19
N GLN A 156 -1.68 5.53 1.18
CA GLN A 156 -0.38 4.84 1.12
C GLN A 156 -0.34 3.57 1.98
N ARG A 157 -1.49 2.91 2.18
CA ARG A 157 -1.56 1.70 3.03
C ARG A 157 -0.75 0.52 2.51
N SER A 158 -0.60 0.40 1.20
CA SER A 158 0.17 -0.67 0.53
C SER A 158 1.65 -0.30 0.28
N VAL A 159 2.15 0.80 0.86
CA VAL A 159 3.57 1.17 0.70
C VAL A 159 4.40 0.35 1.69
N ILE A 160 5.09 -0.66 1.19
CA ILE A 160 6.00 -1.51 1.95
C ILE A 160 7.29 -0.75 2.30
N THR A 161 7.81 -0.94 3.51
CA THR A 161 9.05 -0.34 4.03
C THR A 161 10.21 -1.32 4.13
N ARG A 162 9.94 -2.65 4.10
CA ARG A 162 10.96 -3.70 4.02
C ARG A 162 10.52 -4.82 3.10
N ALA A 163 11.38 -5.18 2.16
CA ALA A 163 11.17 -6.31 1.25
C ALA A 163 12.49 -6.94 0.85
N ILE A 164 12.42 -8.20 0.44
CA ILE A 164 13.53 -8.99 -0.11
C ILE A 164 13.91 -8.43 -1.49
N GLY A 165 15.20 -8.32 -1.78
CA GLY A 165 15.70 -7.92 -3.10
C GLY A 165 15.94 -6.42 -3.29
N VAL A 166 15.42 -5.58 -2.39
CA VAL A 166 15.49 -4.11 -2.53
C VAL A 166 16.81 -3.57 -1.97
N ASP A 167 17.11 -3.86 -0.70
CA ASP A 167 18.31 -3.41 -0.01
C ASP A 167 19.39 -4.50 0.03
N ALA A 168 20.66 -4.08 0.07
CA ALA A 168 21.79 -5.01 0.15
C ALA A 168 21.79 -5.86 1.44
N THR A 169 21.17 -5.35 2.50
CA THR A 169 21.01 -6.01 3.79
C THR A 169 19.56 -5.89 4.22
N ILE A 170 19.03 -6.91 4.89
CA ILE A 170 17.63 -6.93 5.34
C ILE A 170 17.54 -7.21 6.84
N GLU A 171 16.64 -6.51 7.52
CA GLU A 171 16.24 -6.84 8.89
C GLU A 171 15.07 -7.82 8.85
N VAL A 172 15.28 -9.00 9.41
CA VAL A 172 14.30 -10.09 9.47
C VAL A 172 13.69 -10.13 10.86
N ASP A 173 12.36 -10.06 10.93
CA ASP A 173 11.63 -10.23 12.17
C ASP A 173 11.54 -11.72 12.48
N THR A 174 11.99 -12.12 13.67
CA THR A 174 11.82 -13.48 14.21
C THR A 174 11.11 -13.44 15.55
N PHE A 175 10.39 -14.51 15.85
CA PHE A 175 9.56 -14.60 17.05
C PHE A 175 10.03 -15.75 17.94
N ALA A 176 9.75 -15.64 19.24
CA ALA A 176 9.96 -16.75 20.16
C ALA A 176 9.16 -17.97 19.67
N PRO A 177 9.77 -19.18 19.62
CA PRO A 177 9.07 -20.36 19.12
C PRO A 177 7.80 -20.65 19.92
N LEU A 178 6.68 -20.77 19.22
CA LEU A 178 5.36 -20.99 19.81
C LEU A 178 5.09 -22.48 19.97
N MET A 179 4.70 -22.94 21.16
CA MET A 179 4.22 -24.31 21.35
C MET A 179 2.86 -24.49 20.69
N LEU A 180 2.79 -25.44 19.76
CA LEU A 180 1.56 -25.82 19.07
C LEU A 180 0.71 -26.76 19.93
N GLN A 181 -0.60 -26.66 19.75
CA GLN A 181 -1.60 -27.46 20.44
C GLN A 181 -2.50 -28.14 19.41
N PRO A 182 -3.00 -29.37 19.68
CA PRO A 182 -4.05 -29.95 18.88
C PRO A 182 -5.25 -29.00 18.75
N GLY A 183 -5.74 -28.82 17.53
CA GLY A 183 -6.80 -27.86 17.18
C GLY A 183 -6.28 -26.53 16.63
N ASP A 184 -4.99 -26.22 16.77
CA ASP A 184 -4.42 -24.99 16.20
C ASP A 184 -4.54 -25.00 14.67
N GLN A 185 -4.92 -23.85 14.11
CA GLN A 185 -4.79 -23.57 12.69
C GLN A 185 -3.82 -22.40 12.47
N ILE A 186 -2.85 -22.59 11.58
CA ILE A 186 -1.86 -21.57 11.21
C ILE A 186 -2.10 -21.19 9.77
N LEU A 187 -2.37 -19.91 9.52
CA LEU A 187 -2.64 -19.38 8.19
C LEU A 187 -1.50 -18.44 7.78
N LEU A 188 -0.85 -18.74 6.66
CA LEU A 188 0.03 -17.80 5.94
C LEU A 188 -0.70 -17.31 4.71
N CYS A 189 -0.60 -16.01 4.40
CA CYS A 189 -1.28 -15.43 3.25
C CYS A 189 -0.59 -14.17 2.71
N SER A 190 -0.77 -13.90 1.42
CA SER A 190 -0.43 -12.61 0.79
C SER A 190 -1.48 -11.53 1.13
N ASP A 191 -1.18 -10.27 0.81
CA ASP A 191 -2.08 -9.15 1.12
C ASP A 191 -3.36 -9.19 0.26
N GLY A 192 -3.36 -9.88 -0.89
CA GLY A 192 -4.54 -10.06 -1.71
C GLY A 192 -5.67 -10.84 -1.02
N LEU A 193 -5.38 -11.60 0.04
CA LEU A 193 -6.41 -12.14 0.93
C LEU A 193 -6.89 -11.10 1.95
N THR A 194 -5.95 -10.50 2.69
CA THR A 194 -6.26 -9.70 3.90
C THR A 194 -6.63 -8.25 3.61
N GLY A 195 -6.36 -7.78 2.39
CA GLY A 195 -6.84 -6.50 1.88
C GLY A 195 -8.37 -6.47 1.74
N PRO A 196 -9.00 -7.42 1.03
CA PRO A 196 -10.45 -7.47 0.86
C PRO A 196 -11.23 -8.26 1.93
N VAL A 197 -10.60 -9.21 2.65
CA VAL A 197 -11.28 -10.08 3.63
C VAL A 197 -10.88 -9.70 5.06
N SER A 198 -11.86 -9.44 5.94
CA SER A 198 -11.59 -9.05 7.33
C SER A 198 -11.22 -10.23 8.22
N ASP A 199 -10.51 -9.97 9.33
CA ASP A 199 -10.12 -10.99 10.31
C ASP A 199 -11.33 -11.76 10.88
N GLU A 200 -12.50 -11.12 11.01
CA GLU A 200 -13.74 -11.79 11.41
C GLU A 200 -14.22 -12.79 10.36
N GLN A 201 -14.16 -12.43 9.08
CA GLN A 201 -14.51 -13.33 7.98
C GLN A 201 -13.50 -14.47 7.85
N LEU A 202 -12.20 -14.20 8.01
CA LEU A 202 -11.16 -15.23 8.05
C LEU A 202 -11.45 -16.24 9.17
N THR A 203 -11.77 -15.74 10.37
CA THR A 203 -12.14 -16.57 11.52
C THR A 203 -13.37 -17.44 11.19
N GLU A 204 -14.44 -16.83 10.67
CA GLU A 204 -15.67 -17.55 10.32
C GLU A 204 -15.40 -18.68 9.33
N LEU A 205 -14.64 -18.42 8.26
CA LEU A 205 -14.31 -19.41 7.24
C LEU A 205 -13.44 -20.55 7.79
N LEU A 206 -12.43 -20.23 8.59
CA LEU A 206 -11.54 -21.24 9.20
C LEU A 206 -12.26 -22.13 10.24
N VAL A 207 -13.26 -21.58 10.94
CA VAL A 207 -14.04 -22.31 11.94
C VAL A 207 -15.15 -23.14 11.30
N SER A 208 -15.82 -22.60 10.27
CA SER A 208 -17.00 -23.24 9.67
C SER A 208 -16.66 -24.38 8.70
N GLU A 209 -15.47 -24.38 8.10
CA GLU A 209 -15.07 -25.36 7.09
C GLU A 209 -14.19 -26.48 7.67
N PRO A 210 -14.73 -27.68 7.93
CA PRO A 210 -13.96 -28.79 8.54
C PRO A 210 -12.98 -29.45 7.55
N ASP A 211 -13.19 -29.29 6.25
CA ASP A 211 -12.26 -29.73 5.22
C ASP A 211 -11.28 -28.60 4.90
N GLY A 212 -9.98 -28.89 4.89
CA GLY A 212 -8.95 -27.87 4.72
C GLY A 212 -8.82 -27.38 3.28
N ASP A 213 -9.08 -28.23 2.29
CA ASP A 213 -9.08 -27.84 0.88
C ASP A 213 -10.29 -26.94 0.59
N ASP A 214 -11.45 -27.25 1.17
CA ASP A 214 -12.63 -26.39 1.11
C ASP A 214 -12.37 -25.05 1.82
N ALA A 215 -11.76 -25.05 3.01
CA ALA A 215 -11.43 -23.82 3.74
C ALA A 215 -10.53 -22.88 2.90
N VAL A 216 -9.44 -23.41 2.32
CA VAL A 216 -8.53 -22.63 1.47
C VAL A 216 -9.25 -22.09 0.22
N ARG A 217 -10.09 -22.91 -0.43
CA ARG A 217 -10.86 -22.47 -1.60
C ARG A 217 -11.85 -21.37 -1.26
N GLN A 218 -12.52 -21.47 -0.11
CA GLN A 218 -13.50 -20.49 0.35
C GLN A 218 -12.83 -19.17 0.73
N LEU A 219 -11.63 -19.21 1.32
CA LEU A 219 -10.81 -18.02 1.58
C LEU A 219 -10.48 -17.27 0.27
N ILE A 220 -9.99 -17.99 -0.74
CA ILE A 220 -9.69 -17.41 -2.07
C ILE A 220 -10.96 -16.88 -2.73
N GLN A 221 -12.06 -17.64 -2.66
CA GLN A 221 -13.34 -17.23 -3.23
C GLN A 221 -13.86 -15.95 -2.57
N ALA A 222 -13.76 -15.83 -1.25
CA ALA A 222 -14.17 -14.62 -0.52
C ALA A 222 -13.39 -13.38 -0.97
N ALA A 223 -12.07 -13.49 -1.14
CA ALA A 223 -11.26 -12.39 -1.66
C ALA A 223 -11.64 -12.01 -3.10
N ASN A 224 -11.89 -13.02 -3.95
CA ASN A 224 -12.34 -12.83 -5.32
C ASN A 224 -13.75 -12.21 -5.42
N ASP A 225 -14.66 -12.59 -4.53
CA ASP A 225 -16.03 -12.06 -4.46
C ASP A 225 -16.05 -10.61 -3.95
N ALA A 226 -15.09 -10.24 -3.10
CA ALA A 226 -14.83 -8.88 -2.68
C ALA A 226 -14.09 -8.03 -3.74
N GLY A 227 -13.91 -8.57 -4.95
CA GLY A 227 -13.39 -7.87 -6.12
C GLY A 227 -12.05 -8.37 -6.63
N GLY A 228 -11.33 -9.22 -5.87
CA GLY A 228 -10.04 -9.82 -6.24
C GLY A 228 -9.03 -8.80 -6.80
N PRO A 229 -8.66 -7.77 -6.02
CA PRO A 229 -7.83 -6.67 -6.49
C PRO A 229 -6.38 -7.08 -6.77
N ASP A 230 -5.91 -8.18 -6.18
CA ASP A 230 -4.55 -8.67 -6.29
C ASP A 230 -4.45 -10.21 -6.41
N ASN A 231 -3.23 -10.73 -6.58
CA ASN A 231 -2.91 -12.15 -6.43
C ASN A 231 -3.21 -12.62 -5.01
N ILE A 232 -3.74 -13.83 -4.86
CA ILE A 232 -4.22 -14.35 -3.59
C ILE A 232 -3.53 -15.69 -3.34
N THR A 233 -2.70 -15.75 -2.30
CA THR A 233 -1.97 -16.97 -1.94
C THR A 233 -2.19 -17.33 -0.49
N VAL A 234 -2.45 -18.60 -0.24
CA VAL A 234 -2.84 -19.13 1.07
C VAL A 234 -2.11 -20.44 1.35
N VAL A 235 -1.54 -20.56 2.55
CA VAL A 235 -1.07 -21.82 3.13
C VAL A 235 -1.68 -21.98 4.52
N LEU A 236 -2.48 -23.02 4.71
CA LEU A 236 -3.16 -23.37 5.94
C LEU A 236 -2.56 -24.65 6.53
N LEU A 237 -2.10 -24.59 7.78
CA LEU A 237 -1.66 -25.75 8.56
C LEU A 237 -2.71 -26.06 9.62
N ARG A 238 -3.13 -27.32 9.71
CA ARG A 238 -3.99 -27.81 10.79
C ARG A 238 -3.23 -28.77 11.69
N VAL A 239 -3.24 -28.48 12.97
CA VAL A 239 -2.60 -29.28 14.01
C VAL A 239 -3.62 -30.24 14.60
N GLU A 240 -3.37 -31.53 14.48
CA GLU A 240 -4.27 -32.59 14.92
C GLU A 240 -3.59 -33.44 16.00
N ASP A 241 -4.40 -34.01 16.90
CA ASP A 241 -3.90 -34.95 17.89
C ASP A 241 -3.52 -36.28 17.23
N ASP A 242 -2.46 -36.91 17.73
CA ASP A 242 -2.13 -38.29 17.37
C ASP A 242 -3.00 -39.22 18.22
N GLY A 243 -4.31 -39.18 18.05
CA GLY A 243 -5.19 -40.14 18.73
C GLY A 243 -4.78 -41.58 18.38
N GLU A 244 -4.63 -42.44 19.41
CA GLU A 244 -4.63 -43.90 19.28
C GLU A 244 -5.98 -44.36 18.71
N ASP A 245 -6.18 -44.27 17.39
CA ASP A 245 -7.01 -45.15 16.57
C ASP A 245 -7.20 -44.55 15.17
N ALA A 246 -6.31 -44.93 14.27
CA ALA A 246 -6.68 -45.20 12.89
C ALA A 246 -6.02 -46.53 12.52
N ALA A 247 -6.67 -47.61 12.95
CA ALA A 247 -6.45 -48.93 12.38
C ALA A 247 -6.56 -48.79 10.85
N ALA A 248 -5.41 -48.85 10.19
CA ALA A 248 -5.34 -49.01 8.75
C ALA A 248 -6.21 -50.21 8.36
N PRO A 249 -7.16 -50.09 7.42
CA PRO A 249 -7.60 -51.25 6.69
C PRO A 249 -6.43 -51.70 5.83
N ALA A 250 -5.86 -52.84 6.21
CA ALA A 250 -4.88 -53.56 5.42
C ALA A 250 -5.48 -53.94 4.05
N THR A 251 -4.79 -53.49 3.00
CA THR A 251 -4.45 -54.18 1.74
C THR A 251 -5.44 -55.15 1.08
N ALA A 252 -5.69 -54.95 -0.22
CA ALA A 252 -5.46 -55.97 -1.27
C ALA A 252 -5.51 -55.38 -2.71
N PRO A 253 -4.89 -56.04 -3.72
CA PRO A 253 -4.30 -55.42 -4.92
C PRO A 253 -4.98 -55.78 -6.27
N GLY A 254 -4.59 -55.05 -7.35
CA GLY A 254 -4.80 -55.42 -8.77
C GLY A 254 -5.69 -54.41 -9.54
N GLY A 255 -5.37 -53.91 -10.74
CA GLY A 255 -4.30 -54.19 -11.70
C GLY A 255 -4.36 -53.23 -12.92
N GLU A 256 -3.31 -53.30 -13.72
CA GLU A 256 -3.18 -53.00 -15.16
C GLU A 256 -3.42 -51.58 -15.73
N THR A 257 -2.37 -51.04 -16.35
CA THR A 257 -2.33 -49.91 -17.29
C THR A 257 -2.89 -50.28 -18.68
N PRO A 258 -3.31 -49.28 -19.49
CA PRO A 258 -2.48 -48.93 -20.66
C PRO A 258 -2.41 -47.43 -21.01
N VAL A 259 -1.46 -47.18 -21.93
CA VAL A 259 -0.84 -45.93 -22.42
C VAL A 259 -1.71 -45.14 -23.42
N GLY A 260 -1.59 -43.80 -23.42
CA GLY A 260 -1.97 -42.91 -24.55
C GLY A 260 -1.86 -41.42 -24.18
N GLY A 261 -1.05 -40.63 -24.90
CA GLY A 261 -0.59 -39.29 -24.47
C GLY A 261 -1.12 -38.07 -25.23
N THR A 262 -0.80 -36.86 -24.74
CA THR A 262 -0.43 -35.60 -25.46
C THR A 262 -0.29 -34.41 -24.47
N ALA A 263 0.86 -33.69 -24.55
CA ALA A 263 1.22 -32.28 -24.18
C ALA A 263 0.79 -31.62 -22.84
N PRO A 264 1.67 -30.84 -22.15
CA PRO A 264 1.45 -30.38 -20.78
C PRO A 264 0.78 -28.99 -20.71
N ALA A 265 -0.23 -28.88 -19.85
CA ALA A 265 -0.80 -27.62 -19.37
C ALA A 265 -1.08 -27.79 -17.88
N ALA A 266 -0.74 -26.78 -17.08
CA ALA A 266 -1.00 -26.60 -15.64
C ALA A 266 -0.60 -27.78 -14.73
N VAL A 267 0.44 -27.56 -13.91
CA VAL A 267 0.78 -28.48 -12.83
C VAL A 267 -0.26 -28.33 -11.73
N ASP A 268 -1.36 -29.09 -11.85
CA ASP A 268 -2.20 -29.48 -10.73
C ASP A 268 -1.34 -30.35 -9.79
N VAL A 269 -0.90 -29.79 -8.66
CA VAL A 269 -0.27 -30.57 -7.59
C VAL A 269 -1.38 -31.04 -6.66
N PRO A 270 -1.69 -32.35 -6.59
CA PRO A 270 -2.61 -32.87 -5.58
C PRO A 270 -1.96 -32.79 -4.18
N PRO A 271 -2.75 -32.62 -3.09
CA PRO A 271 -2.22 -32.40 -1.76
C PRO A 271 -1.47 -33.65 -1.25
N LYS A 272 -0.25 -33.44 -0.76
CA LYS A 272 0.48 -34.44 0.03
C LYS A 272 0.13 -34.23 1.49
N SER A 273 -0.73 -35.09 2.05
CA SER A 273 -0.81 -35.25 3.50
C SER A 273 0.56 -35.77 4.01
N ILE A 274 1.29 -34.98 4.79
CA ILE A 274 2.61 -35.37 5.31
C ILE A 274 2.50 -35.59 6.82
N GLN A 275 2.82 -36.79 7.28
CA GLN A 275 2.87 -37.11 8.70
C GLN A 275 4.19 -36.63 9.31
N ILE A 276 4.17 -35.56 10.10
CA ILE A 276 5.30 -35.18 10.97
C ILE A 276 5.06 -35.83 12.33
N ARG A 277 5.91 -36.77 12.76
CA ARG A 277 5.87 -37.31 14.14
C ARG A 277 6.78 -36.47 15.02
N THR A 278 6.22 -35.69 15.93
CA THR A 278 6.97 -35.03 17.01
C THR A 278 6.86 -35.86 18.28
N ARG A 279 7.97 -36.01 19.01
CA ARG A 279 8.02 -36.78 20.27
C ARG A 279 7.67 -35.84 21.42
N PRO A 280 6.77 -36.20 22.35
CA PRO A 280 6.48 -35.33 23.49
C PRO A 280 7.68 -35.32 24.45
N GLU A 281 8.25 -34.14 24.71
CA GLU A 281 9.06 -33.90 25.89
C GLU A 281 8.16 -33.49 27.06
N SER A 282 8.47 -34.06 28.23
CA SER A 282 7.70 -34.00 29.46
C SER A 282 7.75 -32.65 30.16
N ASP A 283 6.58 -32.20 30.63
CA ASP A 283 6.31 -31.31 31.76
C ASP A 283 7.28 -30.15 32.02
N GLN A 284 6.97 -29.00 31.40
CA GLN A 284 7.16 -27.69 32.01
C GLN A 284 6.02 -26.76 31.59
N HIS A 285 4.86 -26.98 32.20
CA HIS A 285 3.71 -26.08 32.16
C HIS A 285 3.97 -24.84 33.03
N GLN A 286 3.47 -23.69 32.52
CA GLN A 286 3.26 -22.40 33.19
C GLN A 286 4.39 -21.36 33.11
N ASP A 287 4.45 -20.60 32.00
CA ASP A 287 4.68 -19.13 32.09
C ASP A 287 4.30 -18.29 30.84
N TRP A 288 3.54 -18.84 29.88
CA TRP A 288 3.23 -18.15 28.61
C TRP A 288 2.40 -16.85 28.77
N ALA A 289 1.53 -16.78 29.77
CA ALA A 289 0.71 -15.59 30.05
C ALA A 289 1.52 -14.42 30.64
N ARG A 290 2.68 -14.69 31.25
CA ARG A 290 3.54 -13.64 31.83
C ARG A 290 4.43 -12.96 30.78
N ASP A 291 4.78 -13.64 29.69
CA ASP A 291 5.63 -13.07 28.64
C ASP A 291 4.84 -12.23 27.63
N MET A 292 3.61 -12.62 27.27
CA MET A 292 2.71 -11.74 26.49
C MET A 292 2.28 -10.49 27.28
N GLY A 293 2.14 -10.59 28.61
CA GLY A 293 1.85 -9.45 29.47
C GLY A 293 2.97 -8.40 29.49
N ARG A 294 4.24 -8.80 29.35
CA ARG A 294 5.38 -7.85 29.28
C ARG A 294 5.56 -7.19 27.91
N TYR A 295 5.00 -7.76 26.85
CA TYR A 295 4.93 -7.08 25.55
C TYR A 295 3.86 -5.99 25.54
N ALA A 296 2.73 -6.20 26.25
CA ALA A 296 1.72 -5.16 26.46
C ALA A 296 2.23 -4.02 27.36
N ASP A 297 3.04 -4.33 28.39
CA ASP A 297 3.52 -3.35 29.38
C ASP A 297 4.67 -2.45 28.87
N ARG A 298 5.29 -2.79 27.72
CA ARG A 298 6.33 -1.96 27.09
C ARG A 298 5.76 -0.85 26.19
N GLN A 299 4.46 -0.87 25.92
CA GLN A 299 3.71 0.28 25.40
C GLN A 299 2.80 0.76 26.53
N GLY A 300 3.10 1.92 27.14
CA GLY A 300 2.42 2.40 28.34
C GLY A 300 0.89 2.47 28.26
N VAL A 301 0.22 1.36 28.54
CA VAL A 301 -1.23 1.26 28.74
C VAL A 301 -1.44 1.07 30.25
N GLU A 302 -1.23 2.14 31.00
CA GLU A 302 -1.79 2.23 32.34
C GLU A 302 -3.31 2.40 32.21
N GLY A 303 -4.03 1.36 32.60
CA GLY A 303 -5.47 1.43 32.79
C GLY A 303 -5.82 2.49 33.83
N THR A 304 -6.65 3.45 33.44
CA THR A 304 -7.39 4.29 34.40
C THR A 304 -8.86 4.34 33.99
N GLY A 305 -9.71 3.84 34.90
CA GLY A 305 -11.16 4.02 34.87
C GLY A 305 -11.56 5.50 35.05
N PRO A 306 -12.86 5.80 34.96
CA PRO A 306 -13.34 7.05 34.39
C PRO A 306 -13.30 8.20 35.39
N GLU A 307 -12.51 9.24 35.11
CA GLU A 307 -12.66 10.54 35.76
C GLU A 307 -13.08 11.64 34.77
N ARG A 308 -14.32 12.09 34.98
CA ARG A 308 -14.86 13.34 34.44
C ARG A 308 -14.02 14.52 34.93
N ARG A 309 -13.21 15.17 34.08
CA ARG A 309 -13.00 16.64 34.06
C ARG A 309 -12.03 17.07 32.95
N GLY A 310 -12.38 18.18 32.28
CA GLY A 310 -11.44 18.96 31.46
C GLY A 310 -11.76 19.15 29.97
N ARG A 311 -12.99 18.86 29.51
CA ARG A 311 -13.39 18.92 28.08
C ARG A 311 -13.30 20.31 27.41
N GLY A 312 -13.03 21.38 28.17
CA GLY A 312 -12.96 22.75 27.62
C GLY A 312 -11.60 23.19 27.05
N ARG A 313 -10.47 22.58 27.47
CA ARG A 313 -9.13 23.05 27.07
C ARG A 313 -8.54 22.33 25.85
N ARG A 314 -8.92 21.06 25.59
CA ARG A 314 -8.39 20.27 24.46
C ARG A 314 -9.06 20.59 23.12
N ILE A 315 -10.36 20.90 23.14
CA ILE A 315 -11.08 21.41 21.96
C ILE A 315 -10.51 22.77 21.53
N LEU A 316 -10.14 23.63 22.48
CA LEU A 316 -9.50 24.92 22.20
C LEU A 316 -8.11 24.73 21.55
N GLY A 317 -7.33 23.73 21.98
CA GLY A 317 -6.05 23.39 21.36
C GLY A 317 -6.16 22.88 19.92
N MET A 318 -7.12 21.98 19.66
CA MET A 318 -7.39 21.47 18.30
C MET A 318 -7.90 22.56 17.35
N LEU A 319 -8.81 23.43 17.82
CA LEU A 319 -9.28 24.57 17.02
C LEU A 319 -8.16 25.57 16.73
N THR A 320 -7.25 25.79 17.68
CA THR A 320 -6.09 26.68 17.47
C THR A 320 -5.12 26.09 16.45
N GLY A 321 -4.82 24.79 16.52
CA GLY A 321 -3.97 24.12 15.54
C GLY A 321 -4.56 24.15 14.12
N MET A 322 -5.87 23.89 13.99
CA MET A 322 -6.56 23.95 12.71
C MET A 322 -6.62 25.38 12.14
N LEU A 323 -6.81 26.40 12.99
CA LEU A 323 -6.74 27.81 12.58
C LEU A 323 -5.33 28.23 12.14
N ILE A 324 -4.28 27.68 12.75
CA ILE A 324 -2.90 27.93 12.33
C ILE A 324 -2.64 27.31 10.95
N ILE A 325 -3.05 26.06 10.73
CA ILE A 325 -2.90 25.38 9.42
C ILE A 325 -3.72 26.10 8.35
N LEU A 326 -4.96 26.50 8.66
CA LEU A 326 -5.78 27.29 7.75
C LEU A 326 -5.14 28.66 7.49
N GLY A 327 -4.57 29.31 8.50
CA GLY A 327 -3.82 30.56 8.34
C GLY A 327 -2.56 30.41 7.48
N ILE A 328 -1.87 29.27 7.56
CA ILE A 328 -0.70 28.96 6.72
C ILE A 328 -1.15 28.68 5.28
N LEU A 329 -2.26 27.96 5.07
CA LEU A 329 -2.81 27.71 3.73
C LEU A 329 -3.34 28.99 3.08
N VAL A 330 -4.10 29.80 3.82
CA VAL A 330 -4.63 31.10 3.36
C VAL A 330 -3.48 32.09 3.17
N GLY A 331 -2.50 32.13 4.07
CA GLY A 331 -1.32 32.99 3.95
C GLY A 331 -0.38 32.57 2.82
N GLY A 332 -0.16 31.26 2.63
CA GLY A 332 0.60 30.70 1.51
C GLY A 332 -0.08 30.95 0.17
N GLY A 333 -1.39 30.77 0.10
CA GLY A 333 -2.21 31.18 -1.03
C GLY A 333 -2.10 32.68 -1.30
N TYR A 334 -2.29 33.53 -0.29
CA TYR A 334 -2.14 34.98 -0.40
C TYR A 334 -0.74 35.40 -0.90
N LEU A 335 0.31 34.74 -0.44
CA LEU A 335 1.68 35.00 -0.90
C LEU A 335 1.89 34.59 -2.35
N LEU A 336 1.25 33.52 -2.83
CA LEU A 336 1.31 33.13 -4.23
C LEU A 336 0.46 34.03 -5.12
N LEU A 337 -0.75 34.42 -4.68
CA LEU A 337 -1.60 35.37 -5.41
C LEU A 337 -1.00 36.77 -5.47
N SER A 338 -0.28 37.23 -4.43
CA SER A 338 0.39 38.54 -4.42
C SER A 338 1.53 38.67 -5.44
N ARG A 339 1.93 37.58 -6.11
CA ARG A 339 2.96 37.60 -7.15
C ARG A 339 2.40 37.73 -8.57
N ALA A 340 1.09 37.65 -8.74
CA ALA A 340 0.43 37.82 -10.02
C ALA A 340 0.05 39.28 -10.25
N TYR A 341 0.24 39.77 -11.47
CA TYR A 341 -0.21 41.08 -11.91
C TYR A 341 -1.07 40.93 -13.17
N PHE A 342 -2.01 41.83 -13.38
CA PHE A 342 -2.75 41.90 -14.63
C PHE A 342 -3.10 43.34 -15.02
N ILE A 343 -3.35 43.56 -16.31
CA ILE A 343 -3.84 44.82 -16.87
C ILE A 343 -5.35 44.68 -17.08
N GLY A 344 -6.15 45.61 -16.58
CA GLY A 344 -7.61 45.58 -16.66
C GLY A 344 -8.24 46.96 -16.94
N GLU A 345 -9.56 46.99 -17.17
CA GLU A 345 -10.36 48.22 -17.21
C GLU A 345 -10.96 48.51 -15.83
N ALA A 346 -10.79 49.74 -15.33
CA ALA A 346 -11.62 50.28 -14.25
C ALA A 346 -11.94 51.75 -14.51
N GLU A 347 -13.20 52.13 -14.26
CA GLU A 347 -13.69 53.51 -14.46
C GLU A 347 -13.41 54.09 -15.87
N GLY A 348 -13.28 53.22 -16.88
CA GLY A 348 -13.01 53.59 -18.27
C GLY A 348 -11.54 53.85 -18.61
N THR A 349 -10.60 53.64 -17.68
CA THR A 349 -9.15 53.71 -17.95
C THR A 349 -8.45 52.36 -17.79
N VAL A 350 -7.32 52.19 -18.49
CA VAL A 350 -6.45 51.02 -18.36
C VAL A 350 -5.66 51.11 -17.05
N ARG A 351 -5.76 50.10 -16.20
CA ARG A 351 -5.10 50.07 -14.88
C ARG A 351 -4.32 48.77 -14.65
N ILE A 352 -3.35 48.83 -13.75
CA ILE A 352 -2.53 47.69 -13.33
C ILE A 352 -3.04 47.21 -11.98
N PHE A 353 -3.29 45.91 -11.87
CA PHE A 353 -3.77 45.26 -10.66
C PHE A 353 -2.79 44.18 -10.20
N ASN A 354 -2.69 43.99 -8.88
CA ASN A 354 -1.97 42.88 -8.24
C ASN A 354 -3.00 41.88 -7.72
N GLY A 355 -3.01 40.67 -8.28
CA GLY A 355 -3.99 39.62 -7.99
C GLY A 355 -4.45 38.87 -9.25
N LEU A 356 -5.60 38.19 -9.13
CA LEU A 356 -6.24 37.48 -10.24
C LEU A 356 -7.48 38.25 -10.71
N PRO A 357 -7.80 38.25 -12.02
CA PRO A 357 -8.99 38.91 -12.56
C PRO A 357 -10.31 38.20 -12.20
N GLU A 358 -10.25 37.02 -11.60
CA GLU A 358 -11.44 36.25 -11.19
C GLU A 358 -11.95 36.61 -9.78
N THR A 359 -13.27 36.57 -9.62
CA THR A 359 -13.95 36.69 -8.32
C THR A 359 -14.21 35.31 -7.73
N VAL A 360 -13.68 35.05 -6.52
CA VAL A 360 -13.91 33.80 -5.79
C VAL A 360 -14.82 34.09 -4.61
N ALA A 361 -15.98 33.42 -4.55
CA ALA A 361 -16.97 33.58 -3.49
C ALA A 361 -17.42 35.04 -3.25
N GLY A 362 -17.45 35.88 -4.30
CA GLY A 362 -17.90 37.28 -4.23
C GLY A 362 -16.88 38.27 -3.65
N VAL A 363 -15.63 37.85 -3.43
CA VAL A 363 -14.54 38.73 -3.00
C VAL A 363 -13.60 38.96 -4.19
N GLU A 364 -13.32 40.23 -4.48
CA GLU A 364 -12.29 40.63 -5.46
C GLU A 364 -10.91 40.33 -4.87
N LEU A 365 -10.14 39.46 -5.53
CA LEU A 365 -8.82 39.02 -5.08
C LEU A 365 -7.70 39.85 -5.71
N TYR A 366 -7.97 41.11 -6.02
CA TYR A 366 -7.00 42.02 -6.61
C TYR A 366 -7.03 43.40 -5.95
N ARG A 367 -5.92 44.11 -6.08
CA ARG A 367 -5.80 45.51 -5.68
C ARG A 367 -5.22 46.31 -6.82
N GLU A 368 -5.74 47.51 -7.02
CA GLU A 368 -5.16 48.48 -7.94
C GLU A 368 -3.77 48.90 -7.46
N VAL A 369 -2.80 48.83 -8.36
CA VAL A 369 -1.40 49.20 -8.12
C VAL A 369 -1.10 50.55 -8.76
N ASP A 370 -1.60 50.78 -9.98
CA ASP A 370 -1.32 51.98 -10.76
C ASP A 370 -2.41 52.27 -11.80
N ASP A 371 -2.63 53.56 -12.08
CA ASP A 371 -3.55 54.06 -13.12
C ASP A 371 -2.72 54.70 -14.23
N SER A 372 -2.81 54.11 -15.44
CA SER A 372 -2.07 54.62 -16.58
C SER A 372 -2.64 55.92 -17.16
N GLY A 373 -3.86 56.30 -16.76
CA GLY A 373 -4.62 57.43 -17.30
C GLY A 373 -5.04 57.26 -18.76
N LEU A 374 -4.81 56.09 -19.37
CA LEU A 374 -5.14 55.80 -20.77
C LEU A 374 -6.62 55.40 -20.89
N PRO A 375 -7.47 56.18 -21.58
CA PRO A 375 -8.89 55.83 -21.72
C PRO A 375 -9.06 54.60 -22.62
N VAL A 376 -9.84 53.62 -22.18
CA VAL A 376 -10.02 52.34 -22.91
C VAL A 376 -10.68 52.55 -24.27
N ASP A 377 -11.59 53.52 -24.38
CA ASP A 377 -12.30 53.87 -25.62
C ASP A 377 -11.38 54.40 -26.73
N THR A 378 -10.18 54.89 -26.38
CA THR A 378 -9.15 55.30 -27.34
C THR A 378 -8.38 54.13 -27.95
N LEU A 379 -8.48 52.93 -27.38
CA LEU A 379 -7.82 51.74 -27.89
C LEU A 379 -8.56 51.14 -29.08
N PRO A 380 -7.87 50.46 -30.01
CA PRO A 380 -8.49 49.59 -31.00
C PRO A 380 -9.46 48.56 -30.37
N ALA A 381 -10.56 48.25 -31.06
CA ALA A 381 -11.61 47.36 -30.52
C ALA A 381 -11.10 46.00 -30.03
N HIS A 382 -10.10 45.42 -30.70
CA HIS A 382 -9.49 44.15 -30.32
C HIS A 382 -8.64 44.24 -29.03
N LEU A 383 -8.13 45.44 -28.68
CA LEU A 383 -7.43 45.68 -27.43
C LEU A 383 -8.40 46.02 -26.29
N GLN A 384 -9.51 46.70 -26.59
CA GLN A 384 -10.57 46.95 -25.60
C GLN A 384 -11.10 45.66 -24.99
N GLU A 385 -11.38 44.66 -25.84
CA GLU A 385 -11.86 43.34 -25.38
C GLU A 385 -10.82 42.63 -24.53
N ARG A 386 -9.55 42.63 -24.95
CA ARG A 386 -8.46 42.01 -24.18
C ARG A 386 -8.21 42.69 -22.83
N VAL A 387 -8.31 44.02 -22.76
CA VAL A 387 -8.16 44.77 -21.50
C VAL A 387 -9.34 44.47 -20.57
N ARG A 388 -10.56 44.30 -21.11
CA ARG A 388 -11.74 43.90 -20.31
C ARG A 388 -11.64 42.50 -19.75
N ASP A 389 -11.06 41.57 -20.50
CA ASP A 389 -10.89 40.19 -20.07
C ASP A 389 -9.76 40.00 -19.04
N GLY A 390 -8.89 41.01 -18.89
CA GLY A 390 -7.76 40.97 -17.96
C GLY A 390 -6.53 40.27 -18.54
N ILE A 391 -5.45 41.02 -18.74
CA ILE A 391 -4.20 40.49 -19.33
C ILE A 391 -3.21 40.19 -18.22
N THR A 392 -2.96 38.90 -17.93
CA THR A 392 -1.97 38.50 -16.93
C THR A 392 -0.55 38.81 -17.38
N VAL A 393 0.25 39.39 -16.49
CA VAL A 393 1.64 39.82 -16.74
C VAL A 393 2.54 39.42 -15.57
N GLN A 394 3.84 39.26 -15.83
CA GLN A 394 4.76 38.71 -14.84
C GLN A 394 5.29 39.74 -13.84
N SER A 395 5.17 41.04 -14.14
CA SER A 395 5.62 42.13 -13.26
C SER A 395 4.98 43.47 -13.63
N VAL A 396 5.06 44.45 -12.73
CA VAL A 396 4.60 45.84 -12.99
C VAL A 396 5.36 46.45 -14.18
N SER A 397 6.68 46.27 -14.25
CA SER A 397 7.48 46.79 -15.37
C SER A 397 7.18 46.13 -16.72
N ASP A 398 6.58 44.93 -16.70
CA ASP A 398 6.06 44.27 -17.89
C ASP A 398 4.72 44.88 -18.31
N ALA A 399 3.87 45.18 -17.32
CA ALA A 399 2.60 45.86 -17.51
C ALA A 399 2.78 47.27 -18.12
N GLU A 400 3.67 48.07 -17.55
CA GLU A 400 4.00 49.43 -18.02
C GLU A 400 4.45 49.41 -19.49
N ARG A 401 5.31 48.45 -19.87
CA ARG A 401 5.81 48.31 -21.24
C ARG A 401 4.70 47.99 -22.24
N ILE A 402 3.74 47.15 -21.84
CA ILE A 402 2.57 46.80 -22.67
C ILE A 402 1.66 48.02 -22.83
N ILE A 403 1.42 48.77 -21.75
CA ILE A 403 0.59 49.98 -21.75
C ILE A 403 1.22 51.08 -22.61
N ASP A 404 2.54 51.27 -22.55
CA ASP A 404 3.24 52.22 -23.42
C ASP A 404 3.11 51.83 -24.90
N GLY A 405 3.12 50.53 -25.21
CA GLY A 405 2.79 50.02 -26.54
C GLY A 405 1.38 50.40 -26.98
N TYR A 406 0.38 50.20 -26.12
CA TYR A 406 -1.01 50.59 -26.40
C TYR A 406 -1.20 52.09 -26.60
N ARG A 407 -0.43 52.93 -25.89
CA ARG A 407 -0.44 54.38 -26.09
C ARG A 407 0.06 54.77 -27.49
N SER A 408 1.12 54.12 -27.98
CA SER A 408 1.60 54.38 -29.34
C SER A 408 0.58 53.95 -30.42
N GLU A 409 -0.08 52.81 -30.23
CA GLU A 409 -1.10 52.32 -31.19
C GLU A 409 -2.37 53.18 -31.19
N SER A 410 -2.76 53.75 -30.05
CA SER A 410 -3.90 54.67 -29.99
C SER A 410 -3.61 56.00 -30.67
N GLU A 411 -2.40 56.55 -30.50
CA GLU A 411 -1.94 57.77 -31.19
C GLU A 411 -1.90 57.58 -32.72
N ASP A 412 -1.40 56.45 -33.20
CA ASP A 412 -1.37 56.10 -34.63
C ASP A 412 -2.78 55.96 -35.21
N SER A 413 -3.69 55.31 -34.48
CA SER A 413 -5.09 55.11 -34.89
C SER A 413 -5.87 56.43 -34.96
N GLN A 414 -5.65 57.34 -34.02
CA GLN A 414 -6.29 58.67 -34.02
C GLN A 414 -5.76 59.57 -35.14
N THR A 415 -4.47 59.47 -35.47
CA THR A 415 -3.84 60.23 -36.56
C THR A 415 -4.38 59.80 -37.92
N GLN A 416 -4.61 58.49 -38.12
CA GLN A 416 -5.24 57.98 -39.34
C GLN A 416 -6.73 58.36 -39.46
N ALA A 417 -7.47 58.41 -38.35
CA ALA A 417 -8.87 58.86 -38.35
C ALA A 417 -9.01 60.37 -38.63
N GLY A 418 -8.04 61.20 -38.21
CA GLY A 418 -8.04 62.65 -38.41
C GLY A 418 -7.67 63.10 -39.85
N SER A 419 -6.91 62.30 -40.59
CA SER A 419 -6.48 62.62 -41.96
C SER A 419 -7.53 62.33 -43.07
N GLY A 420 -8.71 61.82 -42.69
CA GLY A 420 -9.72 61.29 -43.61
C GLY A 420 -10.93 62.18 -43.89
N ARG A 421 -10.81 63.51 -43.97
CA ARG A 421 -11.90 64.39 -44.47
C ARG A 421 -11.37 65.52 -45.35
N GLN A 422 -11.32 65.27 -46.65
CA GLN A 422 -11.38 66.31 -47.66
C GLN A 422 -12.46 65.90 -48.69
N PRO A 423 -13.61 66.59 -48.75
CA PRO A 423 -14.68 66.22 -49.68
C PRO A 423 -14.32 66.69 -51.11
N PRO A 424 -14.60 65.90 -52.16
CA PRO A 424 -14.38 66.35 -53.52
C PRO A 424 -15.39 67.43 -53.91
N GLU A 425 -14.86 68.47 -54.57
CA GLU A 425 -15.58 69.60 -55.18
C GLU A 425 -16.74 69.13 -56.09
N SER A 426 -17.90 69.73 -55.86
CA SER A 426 -19.09 69.59 -56.70
C SER A 426 -18.93 70.31 -58.03
N THR A 427 -19.08 69.60 -59.14
CA THR A 427 -19.37 70.18 -60.47
C THR A 427 -20.84 69.92 -60.82
N PRO A 428 -21.62 70.91 -61.29
CA PRO A 428 -23.04 70.71 -61.59
C PRO A 428 -23.22 70.13 -63.00
N ALA A 429 -24.19 69.22 -63.15
CA ALA A 429 -24.64 68.68 -64.42
C ALA A 429 -26.00 69.32 -64.81
N PRO A 430 -26.34 69.37 -66.11
CA PRO A 430 -27.27 70.35 -66.71
C PRO A 430 -28.76 70.07 -66.50
#